data_AF-A0A6M0BHV2-F1
#
_entry.id   AF-A0A6M0BHV2-F1
#
_cell.length_a   1.000
_cell.length_b   1.000
_cell.length_c   1.000
_cell.angle_alpha   90.00
_cell.angle_beta   90.00
_cell.angle_gamma   90.00
#
_symmetry.space_group_name_H-M   'P 1'
#
loop_
_entity.id
_entity.type
_entity.pdbx_description
1 polymer ?
#
loop_
_entity_poly.entity_id
_entity_poly.type
_entity_poly.pdbx_seq_one_letter_code
_entity_poly.pdbx_strand_id
1 'polypeptide(L)' 'MDHPGDKSEIFQDIRHAKRLRKTLLVLSEHPAETVPKASGNASESQSIYRFWSNKKVKQTDLLASHREAVVKRCVGRRE' A
#
# COMPACT_ATOMS: atom_id res chain seq x y z
N MET A 1 -16.05 25.48 12.98
CA MET A 1 -14.61 25.56 12.65
C MET A 1 -14.04 24.16 12.77
N ASP A 2 -14.35 23.31 11.79
CA ASP A 2 -13.81 21.96 11.71
C ASP A 2 -12.31 22.05 11.42
N HIS A 3 -11.49 21.39 12.25
CA HIS A 3 -10.07 21.24 11.99
C HIS A 3 -9.90 20.16 10.91
N PRO A 4 -9.46 20.49 9.68
CA PRO A 4 -9.39 19.54 8.57
C PRO A 4 -8.06 18.78 8.69
N GLY A 5 -7.95 17.90 9.69
CA GLY A 5 -6.69 17.23 10.02
C GLY A 5 -6.75 15.71 10.12
N ASP A 6 -7.92 15.08 10.13
CA ASP A 6 -8.01 13.68 10.60
C ASP A 6 -8.89 12.75 9.76
N LYS A 7 -8.80 12.85 8.43
CA LYS A 7 -9.10 11.74 7.51
C LYS A 7 -8.27 11.88 6.25
N SER A 8 -7.02 11.41 6.27
CA SER A 8 -6.35 11.07 5.02
C SER A 8 -6.97 9.76 4.51
N GLU A 9 -8.18 9.83 3.96
CA GLU A 9 -8.74 8.74 3.15
C GLU A 9 -7.98 8.69 1.80
N ILE A 10 -6.67 8.44 1.88
CA ILE A 10 -5.73 8.36 0.76
C ILE A 10 -6.23 7.35 -0.26
N PHE A 11 -6.84 6.26 0.22
CA PHE A 11 -7.56 5.33 -0.61
C PHE A 11 -9.06 5.57 -0.48
N GLN A 12 -9.73 5.82 -1.61
CA GLN A 12 -11.19 5.88 -1.70
C GLN A 12 -11.88 4.55 -1.32
N ASP A 13 -11.16 3.44 -1.38
CA ASP A 13 -11.65 2.12 -1.00
C ASP A 13 -10.61 1.44 -0.08
N ILE A 14 -11.01 1.12 1.14
CA ILE A 14 -10.16 0.48 2.15
C ILE A 14 -9.58 -0.86 1.68
N ARG A 15 -10.24 -1.54 0.74
CA ARG A 15 -9.74 -2.79 0.14
C ARG A 15 -8.45 -2.56 -0.64
N HIS A 16 -8.26 -1.38 -1.24
CA HIS A 16 -7.02 -1.00 -1.91
C HIS A 16 -5.87 -0.87 -0.90
N ALA A 17 -6.11 -0.25 0.26
CA ALA A 17 -5.11 -0.17 1.32
C ALA A 17 -4.71 -1.55 1.85
N LYS A 18 -5.68 -2.44 2.09
CA LYS A 18 -5.42 -3.83 2.51
C LYS A 18 -4.62 -4.61 1.47
N ARG A 19 -4.97 -4.46 0.18
CA ARG A 19 -4.26 -5.12 -0.92
C ARG A 19 -2.84 -4.58 -1.08
N LEU A 20 -2.63 -3.27 -0.93
CA LEU A 20 -1.29 -2.68 -0.94
C LEU A 20 -0.40 -3.31 0.15
N ARG A 21 -0.89 -3.36 1.39
CA ARG A 21 -0.14 -3.95 2.51
C ARG A 21 0.24 -5.41 2.23
N LYS A 22 -0.70 -6.22 1.75
CA LYS A 22 -0.44 -7.62 1.40
C LYS A 22 0.59 -7.74 0.27
N THR A 23 0.45 -6.92 -0.77
CA THR A 23 1.39 -6.90 -1.91
C THR A 23 2.80 -6.52 -1.44
N LEU A 24 2.93 -5.48 -0.62
CA LEU A 24 4.23 -5.05 -0.10
C LEU A 24 4.87 -6.11 0.81
N LEU A 25 4.07 -6.79 1.65
CA LEU A 25 4.59 -7.86 2.51
C LEU A 25 5.20 -8.98 1.66
N VAL A 26 4.43 -9.52 0.71
CA VAL A 26 4.89 -10.59 -0.20
C VAL A 26 6.17 -10.20 -0.93
N LEU A 27 6.24 -8.98 -1.48
CA LEU A 27 7.41 -8.53 -2.23
C LEU A 27 8.62 -8.23 -1.32
N SER A 28 8.38 -7.80 -0.08
CA SER A 28 9.45 -7.54 0.89
C SER A 28 10.08 -8.82 1.44
N GLU A 29 9.32 -9.91 1.54
CA GLU A 29 9.81 -11.23 1.95
C GLU A 29 10.64 -11.89 0.84
N HIS A 30 10.39 -11.53 -0.42
CA HIS A 30 11.01 -12.12 -1.61
C HIS A 30 11.53 -11.05 -2.60
N PRO A 31 12.48 -10.18 -2.21
CA PRO A 31 12.83 -8.96 -2.97
C PRO A 31 13.48 -9.21 -4.33
N ALA A 32 14.11 -10.38 -4.52
CA ALA A 32 14.78 -10.75 -5.78
C ALA A 32 13.90 -11.64 -6.68
N GLU A 33 12.68 -11.96 -6.25
CA GLU A 33 11.82 -12.88 -6.97
C GLU A 33 10.80 -12.14 -7.84
N THR A 34 10.40 -12.79 -8.93
CA THR A 34 9.29 -12.32 -9.76
C THR A 34 7.97 -12.50 -9.00
N VAL A 35 6.94 -11.71 -9.33
CA VAL A 35 5.62 -11.80 -8.70
C VAL A 35 5.06 -13.24 -8.68
N PRO A 36 5.08 -14.01 -9.78
CA PRO A 36 4.57 -15.39 -9.75
C PRO A 36 5.31 -16.27 -8.75
N LYS A 37 6.63 -16.09 -8.64
CA LYS A 37 7.47 -16.88 -7.72
C LYS A 37 7.24 -16.48 -6.26
N ALA A 38 7.23 -15.17 -5.96
CA ALA A 38 7.02 -14.64 -4.61
C ALA A 38 5.61 -14.94 -4.04
N SER A 39 4.59 -14.92 -4.90
CA SER A 39 3.19 -15.02 -4.45
C SER A 39 2.71 -16.41 -4.03
N GLY A 40 3.49 -17.47 -4.31
CA GLY A 40 3.20 -18.85 -3.93
C GLY A 40 2.04 -19.54 -4.65
N ASN A 41 1.10 -18.80 -5.26
CA ASN A 41 0.02 -19.36 -6.07
C ASN A 41 -0.52 -18.36 -7.11
N ALA A 42 -1.15 -18.91 -8.16
CA ALA A 42 -1.65 -18.13 -9.30
C ALA A 42 -2.73 -17.10 -8.93
N SER A 43 -3.59 -17.40 -7.94
CA SER A 43 -4.64 -16.49 -7.48
C SER A 43 -4.04 -15.23 -6.86
N GLU A 44 -3.02 -15.39 -6.03
CA GLU A 44 -2.32 -14.24 -5.43
C GLU A 44 -1.50 -13.47 -6.47
N SER A 45 -0.79 -14.14 -7.39
CA SER A 45 -0.10 -13.44 -8.48
C SER A 45 -1.06 -12.58 -9.30
N GLN A 46 -2.21 -13.15 -9.67
CA GLN A 46 -3.24 -12.44 -10.44
C GLN A 46 -3.80 -11.26 -9.65
N SER A 47 -3.98 -11.41 -8.33
CA SER A 47 -4.46 -10.33 -7.47
C SER A 47 -3.49 -9.14 -7.42
N ILE A 48 -2.18 -9.38 -7.42
CA ILE A 48 -1.13 -8.35 -7.44
C ILE A 48 -1.17 -7.61 -8.79
N TYR A 49 -1.21 -8.35 -9.90
CA TYR A 49 -1.30 -7.72 -11.22
C TYR A 49 -2.59 -6.92 -11.40
N ARG A 50 -3.74 -7.44 -10.95
CA ARG A 50 -5.02 -6.70 -10.97
C ARG A 50 -4.97 -5.44 -10.13
N PHE A 51 -4.26 -5.48 -8.99
CA PHE A 51 -4.08 -4.30 -8.15
C PHE A 51 -3.27 -3.22 -8.87
N TRP A 52 -2.15 -3.57 -9.51
CA TRP A 52 -1.34 -2.62 -10.27
C TRP A 52 -2.04 -2.08 -11.51
N SER A 53 -2.87 -2.90 -12.18
CA SER A 53 -3.63 -2.46 -13.36
C SER A 53 -4.94 -1.74 -13.01
N ASN A 54 -5.27 -1.57 -11.72
CA ASN A 54 -6.54 -0.97 -11.31
C ASN A 54 -6.49 0.55 -11.47
N LYS A 55 -7.26 1.10 -12.41
CA LYS A 55 -7.36 2.55 -12.68
C LYS A 55 -7.81 3.40 -11.47
N LYS A 56 -8.45 2.79 -10.47
CA LYS A 56 -8.86 3.46 -9.24
C LYS A 56 -7.74 3.55 -8.20
N VAL A 57 -6.64 2.83 -8.39
CA VAL A 57 -5.45 2.90 -7.55
C VAL A 57 -4.46 3.85 -8.24
N LYS A 58 -4.25 5.04 -7.67
CA LYS A 58 -3.32 6.02 -8.23
C LYS A 58 -1.96 5.88 -7.56
N GLN A 59 -0.89 6.05 -8.34
CA GLN A 59 0.48 6.03 -7.80
C GLN A 59 0.70 7.14 -6.75
N THR A 60 0.04 8.29 -6.91
CA THR A 60 0.04 9.38 -5.92
C THR A 60 -0.45 8.94 -4.55
N ASP A 61 -1.47 8.09 -4.51
CA ASP A 61 -2.08 7.60 -3.28
C ASP A 61 -1.14 6.61 -2.59
N LEU A 62 -0.45 5.76 -3.37
CA LEU A 62 0.60 4.88 -2.86
C LEU A 62 1.71 5.68 -2.15
N LEU A 63 2.24 6.70 -2.83
CA LEU A 63 3.32 7.54 -2.30
C LEU A 63 2.86 8.38 -1.10
N ALA A 64 1.65 8.94 -1.14
CA ALA A 64 1.08 9.68 -0.03
C ALA A 64 0.97 8.81 1.22
N SER A 65 0.49 7.56 1.08
CA SER A 65 0.35 6.64 2.22
C SER A 65 1.70 6.29 2.85
N HIS A 66 2.74 6.13 2.02
CA HIS A 66 4.09 5.89 2.50
C HIS A 66 4.65 7.10 3.25
N ARG A 67 4.51 8.31 2.68
CA ARG A 67 4.97 9.56 3.31
C ARG A 67 4.31 9.78 4.66
N GLU A 68 2.99 9.62 4.74
CA GLU A 68 2.27 9.74 6.00
C GLU A 68 2.79 8.75 7.05
N ALA A 69 3.00 7.49 6.66
CA ALA A 69 3.55 6.47 7.56
C ALA A 69 5.01 6.76 8.00
N VAL A 70 5.81 7.43 7.17
CA VAL A 70 7.17 7.88 7.54
C VAL A 70 7.09 9.06 8.50
N VAL A 71 6.26 10.07 8.22
CA VAL A 71 6.07 11.24 9.10
C VAL A 71 5.61 10.80 10.48
N LYS A 72 4.59 9.93 10.58
CA LYS A 72 4.12 9.38 11.86
C LYS A 72 5.25 8.69 12.65
N ARG A 73 6.10 7.91 11.97
CA ARG A 73 7.25 7.23 12.60
C ARG A 73 8.38 8.18 13.00
N CYS A 74 8.55 9.30 12.33
CA CYS A 74 9.58 10.28 12.68
C CYS A 74 9.12 11.20 13.81
N VAL A 75 7.86 11.63 13.81
CA VAL A 75 7.28 12.47 14.89
C VAL A 75 7.13 11.65 16.18
N GLY A 76 6.69 10.39 16.10
CA GLY A 76 6.58 9.51 17.28
C GLY A 76 7.91 9.01 17.84
N ARG A 77 9.05 9.35 17.23
CA ARG A 77 10.42 9.03 17.72
C ARG A 77 11.08 10.21 18.46
N ARG A 78 10.32 11.27 18.76
CA ARG A 78 10.82 12.50 19.40
C ARG A 78 10.58 12.55 20.92
N GLU A 79 10.45 11.40 21.56
CA GLU A 79 10.33 11.24 23.03
C GLU A 79 11.44 10.33 23.56
#